data_AF-A0A925D092-F1
#
_entry.id   AF-A0A925D092-F1
#
_cell.length_a   1.000
_cell.length_b   1.000
_cell.length_c   1.000
_cell.angle_alpha   90.00
_cell.angle_beta   90.00
_cell.angle_gamma   90.00
#
_symmetry.space_group_name_H-M   'P 1'
#
loop_
_entity.id
_entity.type
_entity.pdbx_description
1 polymer ?
#
loop_
_entity_poly.entity_id
_entity_poly.type
_entity_poly.pdbx_seq_one_letter_code
_entity_poly.pdbx_strand_id
1 'polypeptide(L)'
;MDNHQNASPEVTFTPHHPESKQVVRKILRTTLLLSVITLIELALGYWIFFLHKNPEHSTGLVLAIKGVIVILSLAKAFYIVSIFMHLGDEIRNMIMTIVVPLLLFVWFIAAFMWDGNSYKNLRNTYDRNHNDKTNEKVTTPKPAEHHEGQKPGAIH
;
A
#
# COMPACT_ATOMS: atom_id res chain seq x y z
N MET A 1 -66.13 20.25 39.31
CA MET A 1 -65.83 20.02 37.88
C MET A 1 -64.32 19.89 37.80
N ASP A 2 -63.82 18.70 38.10
CA ASP A 2 -62.39 18.41 38.13
C ASP A 2 -61.98 17.90 36.74
N ASN A 3 -61.25 18.74 36.02
CA ASN A 3 -60.76 18.45 34.69
C ASN A 3 -59.51 17.58 34.80
N HIS A 4 -59.69 16.27 34.72
CA HIS A 4 -58.58 15.32 34.63
C HIS A 4 -57.83 15.51 33.31
N GLN A 5 -56.63 16.10 33.40
CA GLN A 5 -55.63 16.07 32.34
C GLN A 5 -55.14 14.63 32.20
N ASN A 6 -55.61 13.95 31.15
CA ASN A 6 -55.04 12.68 30.72
C ASN A 6 -53.63 12.96 30.17
N ALA A 7 -52.64 12.55 30.96
CA ALA A 7 -51.23 12.52 30.58
C ALA A 7 -51.06 11.79 29.24
N SER A 8 -50.34 12.43 28.31
CA SER A 8 -49.92 11.85 27.05
C SER A 8 -49.30 10.47 27.27
N PRO A 9 -49.65 9.44 26.47
CA PRO A 9 -48.93 8.19 26.51
C PRO A 9 -47.52 8.46 26.00
N GLU A 10 -46.56 8.41 26.92
CA GLU A 10 -45.14 8.32 26.60
C GLU A 10 -44.96 7.21 25.56
N VAL A 11 -44.51 7.59 24.36
CA VAL A 11 -44.14 6.67 23.30
C VAL A 11 -42.89 5.94 23.77
N THR A 12 -43.09 4.93 24.62
CA THR A 12 -42.07 3.98 25.02
C THR A 12 -41.77 3.14 23.77
N PHE A 13 -40.75 3.55 23.03
CA PHE A 13 -40.11 2.74 22.00
C PHE A 13 -39.61 1.46 22.66
N THR A 14 -40.40 0.40 22.55
CA THR A 14 -40.00 -0.94 22.94
C THR A 14 -38.86 -1.37 22.00
N PRO A 15 -37.68 -1.76 22.53
CA PRO A 15 -36.59 -2.27 21.69
C PRO A 15 -36.95 -3.68 21.21
N HIS A 16 -37.80 -3.77 20.19
CA HIS A 16 -38.13 -5.01 19.51
C HIS A 16 -36.97 -5.36 18.55
N HIS A 17 -35.92 -5.99 19.08
CA HIS A 17 -34.69 -6.24 18.31
C HIS A 17 -34.17 -7.69 18.40
N PRO A 18 -34.85 -8.65 17.74
CA PRO A 18 -34.21 -9.91 17.32
C PRO A 18 -33.19 -9.68 16.17
N GLU A 19 -33.37 -8.62 15.38
CA GLU A 19 -32.51 -8.24 14.26
C GLU A 19 -31.09 -7.81 14.69
N SER A 20 -30.97 -7.11 15.83
CA SER A 20 -29.69 -6.57 16.30
C SER A 20 -28.66 -7.66 16.59
N LYS A 21 -29.09 -8.78 17.20
CA LYS A 21 -28.19 -9.91 17.52
C LYS A 21 -27.64 -10.58 16.27
N GLN A 22 -28.40 -10.61 15.17
CA GLN A 22 -27.94 -11.19 13.91
C GLN A 22 -26.90 -10.31 13.23
N VAL A 23 -27.15 -9.00 13.18
CA VAL A 23 -26.20 -8.02 12.64
C VAL A 23 -24.90 -8.02 13.44
N VAL A 24 -24.98 -7.98 14.77
CA VAL A 24 -23.81 -8.01 15.66
C VAL A 24 -23.02 -9.31 15.48
N ARG A 25 -23.68 -10.48 15.38
CA ARG A 25 -22.99 -11.76 15.13
C ARG A 25 -22.31 -11.80 13.76
N LYS A 26 -22.91 -11.20 12.73
CA LYS A 26 -22.33 -11.13 11.39
C LYS A 26 -21.08 -10.26 11.38
N ILE A 27 -21.14 -9.10 12.04
CA ILE A 27 -19.99 -8.21 12.26
C ILE A 27 -18.90 -8.93 13.04
N LEU A 28 -19.23 -9.59 14.15
CA LEU A 28 -18.26 -10.28 15.00
C LEU A 28 -17.53 -11.40 14.24
N ARG A 29 -18.26 -12.24 13.49
CA ARG A 29 -17.67 -13.30 12.66
C ARG A 29 -16.75 -12.75 11.59
N THR A 30 -17.15 -11.65 10.97
CA THR A 30 -16.39 -10.95 9.95
C THR A 30 -15.10 -10.40 10.55
N THR A 31 -15.19 -9.57 11.58
CA THR A 31 -14.02 -9.03 12.28
C THR A 31 -13.08 -10.12 12.76
N LEU A 32 -13.60 -11.26 13.27
CA LEU A 32 -12.79 -12.41 13.65
C LEU A 32 -12.06 -13.02 12.45
N LEU A 33 -12.75 -13.27 11.34
CA LEU A 33 -12.14 -13.84 10.13
C LEU A 33 -11.04 -12.93 9.56
N LEU A 34 -11.30 -11.63 9.47
CA LEU A 34 -10.32 -10.65 8.98
C LEU A 34 -9.17 -10.46 9.95
N SER A 35 -9.41 -10.56 11.25
CA SER A 35 -8.38 -10.53 12.28
C SER A 35 -7.42 -11.72 12.10
N VAL A 36 -7.95 -12.92 11.90
CA VAL A 36 -7.12 -14.12 11.63
C VAL A 36 -6.30 -13.95 10.36
N ILE A 37 -6.91 -13.50 9.25
CA ILE A 37 -6.19 -13.24 7.98
C ILE A 37 -5.08 -12.21 8.20
N THR A 38 -5.36 -11.12 8.92
CA THR A 38 -4.38 -10.07 9.21
C THR A 38 -3.23 -10.57 10.09
N LEU A 39 -3.51 -11.44 11.06
CA LEU A 39 -2.49 -12.03 11.92
C LEU A 39 -1.56 -12.95 11.13
N ILE A 40 -2.12 -13.77 10.23
CA ILE A 40 -1.35 -14.64 9.34
C ILE A 40 -0.48 -13.81 8.39
N GLU A 41 -1.05 -12.76 7.79
CA GLU A 41 -0.33 -11.84 6.90
C GLU A 41 0.87 -11.19 7.62
N LEU A 42 0.67 -10.68 8.84
CA LEU A 42 1.72 -10.10 9.66
C LEU A 42 2.79 -11.13 10.05
N ALA A 43 2.38 -12.35 10.42
CA ALA A 43 3.29 -13.44 10.75
C ALA A 43 4.17 -13.84 9.55
N LEU A 44 3.59 -13.92 8.35
CA LEU A 44 4.34 -14.17 7.11
C LEU A 44 5.33 -13.04 6.80
N GLY A 45 4.90 -11.78 6.99
CA GLY A 45 5.78 -10.62 6.85
C GLY A 45 6.96 -10.65 7.84
N TYR A 46 6.69 -10.99 9.10
CA TYR A 46 7.71 -11.12 10.14
C TYR A 46 8.67 -12.29 9.87
N TRP A 47 8.15 -13.43 9.40
CA TRP A 47 8.95 -14.59 9.03
C TRP A 47 9.96 -14.25 7.92
N ILE A 48 9.54 -13.47 6.92
CA ILE A 48 10.44 -12.97 5.85
C ILE A 48 11.50 -12.03 6.37
N PHE A 49 11.15 -11.15 7.31
CA PHE A 49 12.12 -10.27 7.95
C PHE A 49 13.19 -11.08 8.71
N PHE A 50 12.79 -12.16 9.38
CA PHE A 50 13.71 -13.08 10.03
C PHE A 50 14.59 -13.82 9.03
N LEU A 51 13.99 -14.36 7.94
CA LEU A 51 14.74 -15.04 6.89
C LEU A 51 15.79 -14.11 6.28
N HIS A 52 15.43 -12.87 5.91
CA HIS A 52 16.32 -11.87 5.28
C HIS A 52 17.68 -11.64 5.97
N LYS A 53 17.86 -12.05 7.23
CA LYS A 53 19.14 -11.99 7.94
C LYS A 53 20.17 -13.04 7.50
N ASN A 54 19.75 -14.14 6.87
CA ASN A 54 20.72 -15.08 6.28
C ASN A 54 21.16 -14.58 4.88
N PRO A 55 22.31 -14.98 4.34
CA PRO A 55 22.78 -14.52 3.02
C PRO A 55 22.30 -15.37 1.83
N GLU A 56 21.71 -16.53 2.05
CA GLU A 56 21.40 -17.56 1.02
C GLU A 56 19.91 -17.61 0.62
N HIS A 57 19.29 -16.47 0.27
CA HIS A 57 17.86 -16.47 -0.13
C HIS A 57 17.64 -16.22 -1.60
N SER A 58 16.69 -16.96 -2.16
CA SER A 58 16.09 -16.66 -3.46
C SER A 58 15.32 -15.33 -3.40
N THR A 59 15.91 -14.26 -3.96
CA THR A 59 15.30 -12.93 -4.08
C THR A 59 13.89 -12.99 -4.69
N GLY A 60 13.66 -13.89 -5.65
CA GLY A 60 12.36 -14.07 -6.29
C GLY A 60 11.24 -14.54 -5.36
N LEU A 61 11.54 -15.46 -4.43
CA LEU A 61 10.56 -16.00 -3.48
C LEU A 61 10.14 -14.90 -2.48
N VAL A 62 11.11 -14.11 -2.01
CA VAL A 62 10.83 -12.97 -1.13
C VAL A 62 9.96 -11.93 -1.81
N LEU A 63 10.21 -11.66 -3.10
CA LEU A 63 9.39 -10.74 -3.89
C LEU A 63 7.96 -11.27 -4.06
N ALA A 64 7.82 -12.58 -4.33
CA ALA A 64 6.53 -13.23 -4.49
C ALA A 64 5.69 -13.14 -3.20
N ILE A 65 6.26 -13.47 -2.04
CA ILE A 65 5.49 -13.41 -0.78
C ILE A 65 5.16 -11.95 -0.41
N LYS A 66 6.05 -10.99 -0.66
CA LYS A 66 5.72 -9.55 -0.54
C LYS A 66 4.48 -9.18 -1.37
N GLY A 67 4.41 -9.68 -2.60
CA GLY A 67 3.24 -9.51 -3.47
C GLY A 67 1.98 -10.14 -2.88
N VAL A 68 2.07 -11.38 -2.37
CA VAL A 68 0.95 -12.08 -1.72
C VAL A 68 0.45 -11.32 -0.49
N ILE A 69 1.35 -10.79 0.35
CA ILE A 69 1.00 -9.97 1.51
C ILE A 69 0.18 -8.76 1.07
N VAL A 70 0.64 -8.02 0.05
CA VAL A 70 -0.09 -6.84 -0.47
C VAL A 70 -1.47 -7.23 -1.02
N ILE A 71 -1.56 -8.34 -1.76
CA ILE A 71 -2.84 -8.82 -2.31
C ILE A 71 -3.80 -9.20 -1.19
N LEU A 72 -3.33 -9.90 -0.15
CA LEU A 72 -4.12 -10.24 1.03
C LEU A 72 -4.58 -8.97 1.78
N SER A 73 -3.72 -7.95 1.91
CA SER A 73 -4.08 -6.67 2.51
C SER A 73 -5.19 -5.95 1.75
N LEU A 74 -5.15 -5.98 0.41
CA LEU A 74 -6.19 -5.40 -0.43
C LEU A 74 -7.48 -6.23 -0.35
N ALA A 75 -7.38 -7.54 -0.49
CA ALA A 75 -8.52 -8.46 -0.43
C ALA A 75 -9.29 -8.31 0.89
N LYS A 76 -8.59 -8.20 2.02
CA LYS A 76 -9.25 -7.95 3.31
C LYS A 76 -9.98 -6.61 3.33
N ALA A 77 -9.39 -5.56 2.76
CA ALA A 77 -10.01 -4.23 2.75
C ALA A 77 -11.30 -4.24 1.92
N PHE A 78 -11.29 -4.87 0.74
CA PHE A 78 -12.49 -5.09 -0.05
C PHE A 78 -13.52 -5.95 0.66
N TYR A 79 -13.09 -7.02 1.36
CA TYR A 79 -13.99 -7.89 2.12
C TYR A 79 -14.71 -7.14 3.26
N ILE A 80 -13.99 -6.30 4.03
CA ILE A 80 -14.61 -5.38 5.01
C ILE A 80 -15.70 -4.56 4.32
N VAL A 81 -15.33 -3.83 3.28
CA VAL A 81 -16.25 -2.90 2.60
C VAL A 81 -17.49 -3.63 2.09
N SER A 82 -17.33 -4.83 1.52
CA SER A 82 -18.43 -5.62 0.97
C SER A 82 -19.40 -6.20 2.01
N ILE A 83 -18.97 -6.41 3.25
CA ILE A 83 -19.79 -7.06 4.30
C ILE A 83 -20.43 -6.09 5.28
N PHE A 84 -19.71 -5.03 5.67
CA PHE A 84 -20.28 -3.98 6.51
C PHE A 84 -21.38 -3.21 5.78
N MET A 85 -21.31 -3.24 4.45
CA MET A 85 -22.32 -2.73 3.56
C MET A 85 -23.13 -3.96 3.16
N HIS A 86 -24.19 -4.29 3.89
CA HIS A 86 -25.06 -5.45 3.66
C HIS A 86 -25.71 -5.44 2.26
N LEU A 87 -24.95 -5.84 1.22
CA LEU A 87 -25.18 -5.43 -0.16
C LEU A 87 -25.64 -6.53 -1.14
N GLY A 88 -26.76 -7.22 -0.86
CA GLY A 88 -27.43 -8.14 -1.82
C GLY A 88 -28.32 -7.48 -2.89
N ASP A 89 -29.50 -6.98 -2.51
CA ASP A 89 -30.56 -6.63 -3.48
C ASP A 89 -31.04 -5.15 -3.51
N GLU A 90 -30.75 -4.34 -2.49
CA GLU A 90 -31.13 -2.91 -2.31
C GLU A 90 -30.00 -1.87 -2.66
N ILE A 91 -29.02 -2.27 -3.47
CA ILE A 91 -27.59 -1.98 -3.23
C ILE A 91 -26.98 -0.87 -4.05
N ARG A 92 -27.49 -0.67 -5.26
CA ARG A 92 -26.76 0.07 -6.28
C ARG A 92 -26.49 1.53 -5.85
N ASN A 93 -27.40 2.12 -5.08
CA ASN A 93 -27.22 3.47 -4.54
C ASN A 93 -26.24 3.53 -3.37
N MET A 94 -26.23 2.52 -2.48
CA MET A 94 -25.28 2.50 -1.36
C MET A 94 -23.86 2.18 -1.83
N ILE A 95 -23.67 1.34 -2.85
CA ILE A 95 -22.32 1.03 -3.35
C ILE A 95 -21.62 2.27 -3.91
N MET A 96 -22.37 3.14 -4.60
CA MET A 96 -21.84 4.37 -5.20
C MET A 96 -21.29 5.34 -4.15
N THR A 97 -21.92 5.48 -2.98
CA THR A 97 -21.46 6.42 -1.94
C THR A 97 -20.16 5.98 -1.26
N ILE A 98 -19.75 4.73 -1.44
CA ILE A 98 -18.54 4.15 -0.82
C ILE A 98 -17.45 4.01 -1.86
N VAL A 99 -17.83 3.56 -3.06
CA VAL A 99 -16.92 3.39 -4.18
C VAL A 99 -16.40 4.75 -4.63
N VAL A 100 -17.24 5.79 -4.70
CA VAL A 100 -16.79 7.15 -5.09
C VAL A 100 -15.67 7.68 -4.18
N PRO A 101 -15.81 7.74 -2.84
CA PRO A 101 -14.72 8.19 -1.98
C PRO A 101 -13.49 7.27 -2.01
N LEU A 102 -13.66 5.95 -2.16
CA LEU A 102 -12.52 5.03 -2.34
C LEU A 102 -11.77 5.29 -3.65
N LEU A 103 -12.48 5.51 -4.75
CA LEU A 103 -11.90 5.82 -6.06
C LEU A 103 -11.20 7.18 -6.03
N LEU A 104 -11.80 8.20 -5.41
CA LEU A 104 -11.16 9.50 -5.23
C LEU A 104 -9.89 9.40 -4.37
N PHE A 105 -9.87 8.55 -3.35
CA PHE A 105 -8.69 8.33 -2.53
C PHE A 105 -7.55 7.68 -3.32
N VAL A 106 -7.83 6.62 -4.08
CA VAL A 106 -6.81 5.96 -4.93
C VAL A 106 -6.34 6.89 -6.04
N TRP A 107 -7.26 7.61 -6.68
CA TRP A 107 -6.94 8.62 -7.70
C TRP A 107 -6.06 9.73 -7.13
N PHE A 108 -6.37 10.23 -5.93
CA PHE A 108 -5.59 11.23 -5.23
C PHE A 108 -4.16 10.74 -4.99
N ILE A 109 -3.97 9.53 -4.45
CA ILE A 109 -2.62 8.96 -4.28
C ILE A 109 -1.88 8.87 -5.62
N ALA A 110 -2.55 8.43 -6.69
CA ALA A 110 -1.94 8.33 -8.02
C ALA A 110 -1.52 9.71 -8.57
N ALA A 111 -2.36 10.73 -8.42
CA ALA A 111 -2.06 12.10 -8.84
C ALA A 111 -0.86 12.68 -8.07
N PHE A 112 -0.84 12.50 -6.74
CA PHE A 112 0.29 12.92 -5.90
C PHE A 112 1.57 12.15 -6.22
N MET A 113 1.48 10.87 -6.58
CA MET A 113 2.65 10.07 -6.97
C MET A 113 3.21 10.54 -8.33
N TRP A 114 2.34 10.89 -9.28
CA TRP A 114 2.74 11.46 -10.57
C TRP A 114 3.42 12.82 -10.40
N ASP A 115 2.79 13.73 -9.66
CA ASP A 115 3.34 15.07 -9.42
C ASP A 115 4.60 15.02 -8.54
N GLY A 116 4.63 14.13 -7.54
CA GLY A 116 5.81 13.86 -6.73
C GLY A 116 6.99 13.29 -7.54
N ASN A 117 6.73 12.44 -8.54
CA ASN A 117 7.76 11.95 -9.44
C ASN A 117 8.31 13.07 -10.33
N SER A 118 7.44 13.97 -10.81
CA SER A 118 7.85 15.19 -11.52
C SER A 118 8.72 16.09 -10.63
N TYR A 119 8.30 16.31 -9.38
CA TYR A 119 9.04 17.10 -8.39
C TYR A 119 10.43 16.54 -8.09
N LYS A 120 10.55 15.21 -7.97
CA LYS A 120 11.84 14.53 -7.77
C LYS A 120 12.75 14.65 -9.00
N ASN A 121 12.19 14.55 -10.20
CA ASN A 121 12.95 14.65 -11.44
C ASN A 121 13.49 16.08 -11.68
N LEU A 122 12.69 17.09 -11.36
CA LEU A 122 13.10 18.49 -11.44
C LEU A 122 14.23 18.79 -10.46
N ARG A 123 14.16 18.32 -9.21
CA ARG A 123 15.26 18.48 -8.24
C ARG A 123 16.57 17.83 -8.69
N ASN A 124 16.50 16.64 -9.28
CA ASN A 124 17.69 15.96 -9.83
C ASN A 124 18.31 16.73 -11.01
N THR A 125 17.48 17.45 -11.78
CA THR A 125 17.92 18.24 -12.95
C THR A 125 18.46 19.62 -12.56
N TYR A 126 17.97 20.23 -11.48
CA TYR A 126 18.36 21.59 -11.04
C TYR A 126 19.42 21.62 -9.92
N ASP A 127 19.85 20.47 -9.39
CA ASP A 127 20.95 20.44 -8.43
C ASP A 127 22.30 20.64 -9.15
N ARG A 128 22.70 21.91 -9.22
CA ARG A 128 23.94 22.43 -9.81
C ARG A 128 25.20 21.72 -9.30
N ASN A 129 25.15 21.02 -8.16
CA ASN A 129 26.31 20.41 -7.49
C ASN A 129 26.46 18.89 -7.69
N HIS A 130 25.54 18.22 -8.39
CA HIS A 130 25.63 16.75 -8.60
C HIS A 130 26.59 16.34 -9.72
N ASN A 131 26.96 17.27 -10.61
CA ASN A 131 27.89 17.01 -11.71
C ASN A 131 29.37 17.26 -11.35
N ASP A 132 29.64 17.95 -10.25
CA ASP A 132 31.01 18.29 -9.86
C ASP A 132 31.69 17.13 -9.10
N LYS A 133 30.92 16.31 -8.37
CA LYS A 133 31.49 15.17 -7.59
C LYS A 133 31.74 13.90 -8.40
N THR A 134 31.13 13.76 -9.59
CA THR A 134 31.32 12.62 -10.49
C THR A 134 32.54 12.78 -11.40
N ASN A 135 33.02 14.00 -11.61
CA ASN A 135 34.16 14.30 -12.49
C ASN A 135 35.49 14.53 -11.75
N GLU A 136 35.50 14.80 -10.44
CA GLU A 136 36.74 15.04 -9.67
C GLU A 136 37.40 13.76 -9.10
N LYS A 137 37.06 12.57 -9.62
CA LYS A 137 37.75 11.32 -9.29
C LYS A 137 38.49 10.69 -10.49
N VAL A 138 38.69 11.46 -11.57
CA VAL A 138 39.38 11.00 -12.79
C VAL A 138 40.59 11.87 -13.12
N THR A 139 41.42 12.19 -12.12
CA THR A 139 42.79 12.69 -12.36
C THR A 139 43.77 11.93 -11.49
N THR A 140 43.88 10.63 -11.72
CA THR A 140 45.04 9.85 -11.30
C THR A 140 45.70 9.34 -12.57
N PRO A 141 46.93 9.77 -12.92
CA PRO A 141 47.59 9.30 -14.12
C PRO A 141 48.02 7.85 -13.89
N LYS A 142 47.38 6.90 -14.60
CA LYS A 142 47.74 5.48 -14.61
C LYS A 142 48.81 5.23 -15.69
N PRO A 143 49.82 4.37 -15.44
CA PRO A 143 51.05 4.32 -16.22
C PRO A 143 50.88 3.46 -17.48
N ALA A 144 51.56 3.85 -18.55
CA ALA A 144 51.87 2.97 -19.68
C ALA A 144 53.23 3.37 -20.26
N GLU A 145 54.23 2.56 -19.95
CA GLU A 145 55.52 2.54 -20.62
C GLU A 145 55.33 2.12 -22.09
N HIS A 146 55.96 2.85 -23.01
CA HIS A 146 56.51 2.28 -24.24
C HIS A 146 57.58 3.24 -24.78
N HIS A 147 58.82 2.99 -24.38
CA HIS A 147 60.00 3.50 -25.07
C HIS A 147 60.54 2.36 -25.93
N GLU A 148 60.42 2.43 -27.25
CA GLU A 148 61.43 1.88 -28.16
C GLU A 148 61.46 2.74 -29.44
N GLY A 149 62.63 3.33 -29.69
CA GLY A 149 62.90 4.15 -30.87
C GLY A 149 63.84 3.46 -31.85
N GLN A 150 63.63 3.79 -33.12
CA GLN A 150 64.62 3.88 -34.21
C GLN A 150 65.22 2.59 -34.81
N LYS A 151 64.91 2.34 -36.10
CA LYS A 151 65.88 2.25 -37.22
C LYS A 151 65.17 2.14 -38.60
N PRO A 152 65.50 2.98 -39.60
CA PRO A 152 65.02 2.83 -40.97
C PRO A 152 65.97 1.94 -41.78
N GLY A 153 65.45 0.84 -42.34
CA GLY A 153 66.17 -0.03 -43.27
C GLY A 153 65.85 0.35 -44.72
N ALA A 154 66.86 0.85 -45.44
CA ALA A 154 66.86 1.06 -46.87
C ALA A 154 67.80 0.01 -47.52
N ILE A 155 67.29 -0.70 -48.54
CA ILE A 155 67.99 -1.24 -49.73
C ILE A 155 69.49 -1.59 -49.61
N HIS A 156 69.82 -2.88 -49.44
CA HIS A 156 70.52 -3.77 -50.39
C HIS A 156 70.85 -5.10 -49.70
#